data_AF-A0A834HBK5-F1
#
_entry.id   AF-A0A834HBK5-F1
#
_cell.length_a   1.000
_cell.length_b   1.000
_cell.length_c   1.000
_cell.angle_alpha   90.00
_cell.angle_beta   90.00
_cell.angle_gamma   90.00
#
_symmetry.space_group_name_H-M   'P 1'
#
loop_
_entity.id
_entity.type
_entity.pdbx_description
1 polymer ?
#
loop_
_entity_poly.entity_id
_entity_poly.type
_entity_poly.pdbx_seq_one_letter_code
_entity_poly.pdbx_strand_id
1 'polypeptide(L)'
;MRMTKVALVCTNPSPALRPTMSAVVSMLEGKLGIEELVNDPRIYGDDFRFVALRDKYDELLRQTSTEAGALMDHTVTGSSSASTQDLYPRDLYSL
;
A
#
# COMPACT_ATOMS: atom_id res chain seq x y z
N MET A 1 -23.82 4.73 14.67
CA MET A 1 -23.27 4.56 13.29
C MET A 1 -21.74 4.42 13.30
N ARG A 2 -21.18 3.38 13.97
CA ARG A 2 -19.72 3.16 13.98
C ARG A 2 -19.26 2.33 12.79
N MET A 3 -19.94 1.21 12.50
CA MET A 3 -19.64 0.35 11.35
C MET A 3 -19.64 1.08 10.02
N THR A 4 -20.60 1.98 9.76
CA THR A 4 -20.63 2.76 8.51
C THR A 4 -19.40 3.67 8.36
N LYS A 5 -18.99 4.34 9.44
CA LYS A 5 -17.79 5.18 9.43
C LYS A 5 -16.51 4.35 9.22
N VAL A 6 -16.41 3.20 9.90
CA VAL A 6 -15.30 2.25 9.70
C VAL A 6 -15.26 1.74 8.26
N ALA A 7 -16.41 1.33 7.70
CA ALA A 7 -16.51 0.83 6.33
C ALA A 7 -16.04 1.88 5.31
N LEU A 8 -16.46 3.14 5.47
CA LEU A 8 -16.03 4.24 4.61
C LEU A 8 -14.51 4.39 4.59
N VAL A 9 -13.85 4.29 5.75
CA VAL A 9 -12.39 4.41 5.84
C VAL A 9 -11.67 3.17 5.29
N CYS A 10 -12.21 1.97 5.50
CA CYS A 10 -11.67 0.73 4.93
C CYS A 10 -11.71 0.69 3.40
N THR A 11 -12.66 1.40 2.78
CA THR A 11 -12.79 1.51 1.31
C THR A 11 -11.95 2.62 0.70
N ASN A 12 -10.92 3.13 1.38
CA ASN A 12 -10.05 4.18 0.83
C ASN A 12 -9.40 3.71 -0.49
N PRO A 13 -9.45 4.51 -1.57
CA PRO A 13 -8.85 4.16 -2.86
C PRO A 13 -7.33 3.96 -2.77
N SER A 14 -6.65 4.66 -1.85
CA SER A 14 -5.24 4.44 -1.57
C SER A 14 -5.08 3.25 -0.60
N PRO A 15 -4.38 2.17 -1.00
CA PRO A 15 -4.15 1.03 -0.13
C PRO A 15 -3.37 1.38 1.14
N ALA A 16 -2.45 2.34 1.05
CA ALA A 16 -1.65 2.83 2.18
C ALA A 16 -2.44 3.68 3.17
N LEU A 17 -3.68 4.05 2.83
CA LEU A 17 -4.62 4.78 3.70
C LEU A 17 -5.77 3.89 4.18
N ARG A 18 -5.63 2.57 4.09
CA ARG A 18 -6.59 1.64 4.69
C ARG A 18 -6.08 1.26 6.08
N PRO A 19 -6.93 1.31 7.11
CA PRO A 19 -6.51 1.00 8.46
C PRO A 19 -6.13 -0.48 8.59
N THR A 20 -5.20 -0.77 9.49
CA THR A 20 -4.86 -2.15 9.85
C THR A 20 -6.07 -2.84 10.50
N MET A 21 -6.14 -4.18 10.42
CA MET A 21 -7.25 -4.92 11.04
C MET A 21 -7.31 -4.73 12.57
N SER A 22 -6.17 -4.54 13.23
CA SER A 22 -6.13 -4.23 14.68
C SER A 22 -6.72 -2.86 15.00
N ALA A 23 -6.45 -1.84 14.17
CA ALA A 23 -7.09 -0.53 14.28
C ALA A 23 -8.60 -0.64 14.03
N VAL A 24 -9.02 -1.37 12.99
CA VAL A 24 -10.44 -1.62 12.69
C VAL A 24 -11.17 -2.25 13.88
N VAL A 25 -10.61 -3.29 14.49
CA VAL A 25 -11.19 -3.93 15.68
C VAL A 25 -11.26 -2.94 16.84
N SER A 26 -10.19 -2.17 17.10
CA SER A 26 -10.17 -1.17 18.16
C SER A 26 -11.23 -0.06 17.96
N MET A 27 -11.49 0.33 16.71
CA MET A 27 -12.56 1.28 16.37
C MET A 27 -13.96 0.69 16.58
N LEU A 28 -14.15 -0.60 16.26
CA LEU A 28 -15.42 -1.30 16.45
C LEU A 28 -15.72 -1.54 17.93
N GLU A 29 -14.70 -1.84 18.73
CA GLU A 29 -14.77 -1.99 20.19
C GLU A 29 -14.90 -0.64 20.91
N GLY A 30 -14.72 0.49 20.20
CA GLY A 30 -14.83 1.84 20.75
C GLY A 30 -13.62 2.28 21.58
N LYS A 31 -12.49 1.56 21.49
CA LYS A 31 -11.23 1.91 22.14
C LYS A 31 -10.44 2.97 21.37
N LEU A 32 -10.67 3.09 20.05
CA LEU A 32 -10.04 4.06 19.16
C LEU A 32 -11.10 4.93 18.49
N GLY A 33 -10.93 6.26 18.55
CA GLY A 33 -11.82 7.22 17.91
C GLY A 33 -11.63 7.24 16.39
N ILE A 34 -12.72 7.24 15.61
CA ILE A 34 -12.63 7.28 14.14
C ILE A 34 -12.10 8.63 13.63
N GLU A 35 -12.32 9.71 14.37
CA GLU A 35 -11.84 11.06 14.03
C GLU A 35 -10.34 11.23 14.30
N GLU A 36 -9.79 10.42 15.21
CA GLU A 36 -8.36 10.38 15.53
C GLU A 36 -7.55 9.77 14.36
N LEU A 37 -8.17 8.85 13.61
CA LEU A 37 -7.57 8.21 12.44
C LEU A 37 -7.35 9.19 11.28
N VAL A 38 -8.29 10.11 11.01
CA VAL A 38 -8.15 11.08 9.90
C VAL A 38 -6.99 12.05 10.16
N ASN A 39 -6.68 12.31 11.44
CA ASN A 39 -5.62 13.23 11.84
C ASN A 39 -4.27 12.55 12.11
N ASP A 40 -4.22 11.22 12.28
CA ASP A 40 -2.97 10.47 12.53
C ASP A 40 -2.61 9.52 11.37
N PRO A 41 -1.69 9.94 10.48
CA PRO A 41 -1.19 9.13 9.37
C PRO A 41 -0.61 7.76 9.80
N ARG A 42 -0.12 7.64 11.04
CA ARG A 42 0.58 6.44 11.54
C ARG A 42 -0.34 5.23 11.71
N ILE A 43 -1.65 5.47 11.82
CA ILE A 43 -2.65 4.41 11.98
C ILE A 43 -2.96 3.73 10.63
N TYR A 44 -2.59 4.35 9.51
CA TYR A 44 -2.87 3.86 8.17
C TYR A 44 -1.85 2.86 7.61
N GLY A 45 -0.70 2.69 8.25
CA GLY A 45 0.29 1.74 7.76
C GLY A 45 1.63 1.90 8.45
N ASP A 46 1.98 0.85 9.19
CA ASP A 46 3.26 0.53 9.80
C ASP A 46 4.47 1.43 9.44
N ASP A 47 4.77 2.37 10.33
CA ASP A 47 5.96 3.24 10.31
C ASP A 47 7.28 2.44 10.22
N PHE A 48 7.33 1.19 10.69
CA PHE A 48 8.58 0.41 10.75
C PHE A 48 9.09 0.02 9.36
N ARG A 49 8.20 -0.25 8.41
CA ARG A 49 8.59 -0.56 7.03
C ARG A 49 9.09 0.67 6.29
N PHE A 50 8.50 1.84 6.55
CA PHE A 50 8.97 3.09 5.96
C PHE A 50 10.33 3.50 6.53
N VAL A 51 10.55 3.34 7.84
CA VAL A 51 11.85 3.61 8.48
C VAL A 51 12.93 2.67 7.94
N ALA A 52 12.68 1.37 7.86
CA ALA A 52 13.67 0.42 7.30
C ALA A 52 13.98 0.68 5.81
N LEU A 53 12.97 1.11 5.03
CA LEU A 53 13.19 1.52 3.64
C LEU A 53 14.00 2.82 3.54
N ARG A 54 13.73 3.80 4.41
CA ARG A 54 14.48 5.06 4.49
C ARG A 54 15.95 4.82 4.84
N ASP A 55 16.21 4.04 5.90
CA ASP A 55 17.58 3.73 6.33
C ASP A 55 18.38 3.03 5.21
N LYS A 56 17.73 2.14 4.46
CA LYS A 56 18.35 1.47 3.31
C LYS A 56 18.62 2.43 2.14
N TYR A 57 17.75 3.42 1.93
CA TYR A 57 17.90 4.44 0.90
C TYR A 57 19.02 5.43 1.26
N ASP A 58 19.13 5.82 2.53
CA ASP A 58 20.21 6.68 3.04
C ASP A 58 21.58 5.97 2.93
N GLU A 59 21.63 4.66 3.19
CA GLU A 59 22.84 3.86 2.96
C GLU A 59 23.21 3.79 1.47
N LEU A 60 22.23 3.61 0.57
CA LEU A 60 22.47 3.62 -0.88
C LEU A 60 23.00 4.98 -1.38
N LEU A 61 22.46 6.09 -0.87
CA LEU A 61 22.92 7.44 -1.21
C LEU A 61 24.38 7.68 -0.76
N ARG A 62 24.77 7.10 0.39
CA ARG A 62 26.14 7.09 0.89
C ARG A 62 27.08 6.29 0.00
N GLN A 63 26.62 5.13 -0.49
CA GLN A 63 27.40 4.26 -1.39
C GLN A 63 27.60 4.90 -2.77
N THR A 64 26.55 5.53 -3.32
CA THR A 64 26.57 6.16 -4.65
C THR A 64 27.59 7.30 -4.76
N SER A 65 27.87 8.00 -3.64
CA SER A 65 28.90 9.05 -3.58
C SER A 65 30.34 8.52 -3.77
N THR A 66 30.54 7.20 -3.70
CA THR A 66 31.86 6.54 -3.81
C THR A 66 32.11 5.94 -5.20
N GLU A 67 31.07 5.81 -6.03
CA GLU A 67 31.12 5.01 -7.28
C GLU A 67 30.67 5.75 -8.55
N ALA A 68 30.66 7.10 -8.52
CA ALA A 68 30.40 7.98 -9.67
C ALA A 68 31.45 7.89 -10.82
N GLY A 69 32.17 6.77 -10.94
CA GLY A 69 33.17 6.49 -11.97
C GLY A 69 32.79 5.41 -12.98
N ALA A 70 31.64 4.73 -12.86
CA ALA A 70 31.37 3.61 -13.75
C ALA A 70 29.88 3.40 -14.09
N LEU A 71 29.61 3.56 -15.40
CA LEU A 71 28.57 2.89 -16.19
C LEU A 71 27.17 3.53 -16.22
N MET A 72 26.95 4.22 -17.33
CA MET A 72 25.64 4.51 -17.88
C MET A 72 24.93 3.22 -18.31
N ASP A 73 23.60 3.33 -18.35
CA ASP A 73 22.65 2.53 -19.14
C ASP A 73 21.99 1.33 -18.46
N HIS A 74 20.79 1.56 -17.93
CA HIS A 74 19.65 0.70 -18.24
C HIS A 74 18.32 1.46 -18.07
N THR A 75 17.84 1.97 -19.22
CA THR A 75 16.44 2.02 -19.66
C THR A 75 15.36 1.61 -18.64
N VAL A 76 14.53 2.59 -18.26
CA VAL A 76 13.20 2.39 -17.65
C VAL A 76 12.35 1.54 -18.59
N THR A 77 12.03 0.32 -18.20
CA THR A 77 10.96 -0.47 -18.83
C THR A 77 9.94 -0.85 -17.77
N GLY A 78 8.83 -0.11 -17.75
CA GLY A 78 7.68 -0.43 -16.92
C GLY A 78 7.19 -1.84 -17.24
N SER A 79 7.35 -2.77 -16.30
CA SER A 79 6.82 -4.12 -16.42
C SER A 79 5.48 -4.18 -15.68
N SER A 80 4.42 -3.87 -16.42
CA SER A 80 3.05 -4.21 -16.02
C SER A 80 2.78 -5.67 -16.38
N SER A 81 2.54 -6.52 -15.40
CA SER A 81 2.02 -7.88 -15.64
C SER A 81 0.56 -7.95 -15.21
N ALA A 82 -0.35 -7.68 -16.15
CA ALA A 82 -1.77 -7.99 -15.97
C ALA A 82 -1.98 -9.46 -16.35
N SER A 83 -2.20 -10.33 -15.35
CA SER A 83 -2.59 -11.71 -15.58
C SER A 83 -4.11 -11.80 -15.68
N THR A 84 -4.65 -11.68 -16.89
CA THR A 84 -6.05 -12.00 -17.17
C THR A 84 -6.12 -13.33 -17.91
N GLN A 85 -6.23 -14.43 -17.16
CA GLN A 85 -6.66 -15.71 -17.71
C GLN A 85 -8.02 -16.02 -17.09
N ASP A 86 -9.07 -15.68 -17.84
CA ASP A 86 -10.43 -16.16 -17.60
C ASP A 86 -10.50 -17.61 -18.13
N LEU A 87 -10.64 -18.57 -17.22
CA LEU A 87 -10.64 -20.02 -17.52
C LEU A 87 -12.03 -20.57 -17.85
N TYR A 88 -12.98 -19.73 -18.28
CA TYR A 88 -14.29 -20.18 -18.74
C TYR A 88 -14.44 -20.05 -20.26
N PRO A 89 -14.57 -21.17 -20.99
CA PRO A 89 -15.07 -21.14 -22.35
C PRO A 89 -16.51 -20.59 -22.33
N ARG A 90 -16.68 -19.38 -22.89
CA ARG A 90 -17.98 -18.83 -23.27
C ARG A 90 -18.43 -19.52 -24.56
N ASP A 91 -18.81 -20.80 -24.49
CA ASP A 91 -19.60 -21.38 -25.57
C ASP A 91 -21.03 -20.86 -25.48
N LEU A 92 -21.20 -19.85 -26.32
CA LEU A 92 -22.39 -19.11 -26.65
C LEU A 92 -23.51 -20.08 -27.08
N TYR A 93 -24.70 -19.92 -26.51
CA TYR A 93 -25.93 -20.50 -27.04
C TYR A 93 -26.04 -20.21 -28.54
N SER A 94 -26.23 -21.26 -29.36
CA SER A 94 -26.72 -21.13 -30.73
C SER A 94 -27.68 -22.28 -31.04
N LEU A 95 -28.97 -21.90 -31.18
CA LEU A 95 -30.17 -22.61 -31.65
C LEU A 95 -30.31 -24.12 -31.35
#